data_AF-A0A1R1CDN0-F1
#
_entry.id   AF-A0A1R1CDN0-F1
#
_cell.length_a   1.000
_cell.length_b   1.000
_cell.length_c   1.000
_cell.angle_alpha   90.00
_cell.angle_beta   90.00
_cell.angle_gamma   90.00
#
_symmetry.space_group_name_H-M   'P 1'
#
loop_
_entity.id
_entity.type
_entity.pdbx_description
1 polymer ?
#
loop_
_entity_poly.entity_id
_entity_poly.type
_entity_poly.pdbx_seq_one_letter_code
_entity_poly.pdbx_strand_id
1 'polypeptide(L)'
;MGQDILAELVEGARVSLFIGIASAIMATFIGTIIGLLAGYWGGWPDSLFMRIVDVSLTLPFLPLMIVIGVYLGPSIITQVIVITLVLWASKAREIRSQILSLRTRGPVMAAKSMGAGDFYLLRRHILPGIVPLLIPQFVRAVNSAILMESALSFLGLGDPLSKSWGSILFYANSRSAFLTDAWLWWILPPGLCIVITVLSFSFIGYWLEERVSPRLRTYLSAMTVKRVKLQAAAGVPSTSEMTSRGQVLEVNNLTVGYLKGSELVNAISSVSFSVNQGEVVGIVGESGSGKTTVAASIIQLLKPPAVLREGSIHLCGQDLTRLSPMEMQKLRGMKVALIPQAAMNALNPVLSVRQQLIEAITAKHKLGKVELQQRVNQMLEQVGLAAKWGSAYPHELSGGMRQRVVIAMALINEPTLVIADEPTTGLDIMVQIEIMKLLKGLQKRLGLSMVFISHDLPVILGLADRIVIMKQGEIVDQVASADLAIASTHPYTRRLMDSIPRLKINEPQPANIQPVYEHS
;
A
#
# COMPACT_ATOMS: atom_id res chain seq x y z
N MET A 1 37.74 -55.91 5.26
CA MET A 1 36.49 -55.55 5.96
C MET A 1 35.73 -54.62 5.02
N GLY A 2 34.69 -55.11 4.34
CA GLY A 2 33.86 -54.26 3.48
C GLY A 2 33.06 -53.29 4.37
N GLN A 3 33.12 -51.99 4.06
CA GLN A 3 32.26 -51.00 4.71
C GLN A 3 30.95 -50.93 3.93
N ASP A 4 29.82 -51.04 4.62
CA ASP A 4 28.49 -50.88 4.02
C ASP A 4 28.24 -49.38 3.75
N ILE A 5 28.46 -48.97 2.51
CA ILE A 5 28.31 -47.58 2.05
C ILE A 5 26.87 -47.10 2.23
N LEU A 6 25.88 -47.98 2.08
CA LEU A 6 24.47 -47.60 2.24
C LEU A 6 24.15 -47.31 3.70
N ALA A 7 24.62 -48.15 4.63
CA ALA A 7 24.48 -47.89 6.06
C ALA A 7 25.18 -46.57 6.46
N GLU A 8 26.37 -46.31 5.94
CA GLU A 8 27.09 -45.06 6.19
C GLU A 8 26.38 -43.82 5.63
N LEU A 9 25.75 -43.93 4.45
CA LEU A 9 24.96 -42.84 3.86
C LEU A 9 23.72 -42.51 4.69
N VAL A 10 23.01 -43.53 5.20
CA VAL A 10 21.82 -43.36 6.02
C VAL A 10 22.17 -42.78 7.40
N GLU A 11 23.25 -43.28 8.01
CA GLU A 11 23.77 -42.73 9.27
C GLU A 11 24.24 -41.27 9.08
N GLY A 12 24.97 -41.02 7.99
CA GLY A 12 25.41 -39.69 7.55
C GLY A 12 24.26 -38.71 7.36
N ALA A 13 23.14 -39.16 6.82
CA ALA A 13 21.94 -38.35 6.62
C ALA A 13 21.38 -37.84 7.95
N ARG A 14 21.32 -38.71 8.96
CA ARG A 14 20.78 -38.37 10.29
C ARG A 14 21.58 -37.24 10.93
N VAL A 15 22.91 -37.33 10.93
CA VAL A 15 23.79 -36.32 11.55
C VAL A 15 23.73 -35.00 10.77
N SER A 16 23.86 -35.07 9.44
CA SER A 16 23.86 -33.87 8.58
C SER A 16 22.53 -33.11 8.65
N LEU A 17 21.40 -33.83 8.63
CA LEU A 17 20.08 -33.23 8.78
C LEU A 17 19.84 -32.68 10.18
N PHE A 18 20.30 -33.38 11.23
CA PHE A 18 20.16 -32.89 12.60
C PHE A 18 20.90 -31.57 12.80
N ILE A 19 22.17 -31.49 12.39
CA ILE A 19 22.98 -30.27 12.48
C ILE A 19 22.36 -29.15 11.63
N GLY A 20 21.98 -29.46 10.39
CA GLY A 20 21.37 -28.50 9.48
C GLY A 20 20.07 -27.89 10.02
N ILE A 21 19.15 -28.74 10.49
CA ILE A 21 17.85 -28.31 11.02
C ILE A 21 18.01 -27.61 12.37
N ALA A 22 18.79 -28.14 13.30
CA ALA A 22 18.99 -27.53 14.62
C ALA A 22 19.61 -26.13 14.50
N SER A 23 20.63 -25.98 13.65
CA SER A 23 21.27 -24.68 13.39
C SER A 23 20.30 -23.71 12.73
N ALA A 24 19.49 -24.17 11.77
CA ALA A 24 18.50 -23.35 11.11
C ALA A 24 17.40 -22.87 12.05
N ILE A 25 16.91 -23.73 12.96
CA ILE A 25 15.92 -23.36 13.99
C ILE A 25 16.52 -22.28 14.89
N MET A 26 17.72 -22.51 15.43
CA MET A 26 18.37 -21.58 16.35
C MET A 26 18.67 -20.23 15.68
N ALA A 27 19.24 -20.25 14.47
CA ALA A 27 19.55 -19.04 13.72
C ALA A 27 18.30 -18.24 13.35
N THR A 28 17.23 -18.92 12.95
CA THR A 28 15.96 -18.26 12.62
C THR A 28 15.31 -17.70 13.87
N PHE A 29 15.34 -18.41 15.00
CA PHE A 29 14.80 -17.94 16.27
C PHE A 29 15.53 -16.69 16.79
N ILE A 30 16.87 -16.74 16.88
CA ILE A 30 17.71 -15.62 17.28
C ILE A 30 17.53 -14.43 16.33
N GLY A 31 17.57 -14.69 15.02
CA GLY A 31 17.36 -13.69 14.00
C GLY A 31 15.99 -13.02 14.10
N THR A 32 14.93 -13.80 14.37
CA THR A 32 13.57 -13.27 14.53
C THR A 32 13.45 -12.36 15.74
N ILE A 33 14.01 -12.77 16.89
CA ILE A 33 13.98 -11.96 18.11
C ILE A 33 14.72 -10.64 17.88
N ILE A 34 15.97 -10.69 17.41
CA ILE A 34 16.79 -9.49 17.22
C ILE A 34 16.15 -8.58 16.15
N GLY A 35 15.70 -9.15 15.03
CA GLY A 35 15.02 -8.41 13.97
C GLY A 35 13.73 -7.74 14.46
N LEU A 36 12.98 -8.40 15.34
CA LEU A 36 11.75 -7.88 15.92
C LEU A 36 11.97 -6.76 16.93
N LEU A 37 12.93 -6.92 17.83
CA LEU A 37 13.26 -5.88 18.80
C LEU A 37 13.84 -4.64 18.10
N ALA A 38 14.75 -4.84 17.14
CA ALA A 38 15.36 -3.75 16.37
C ALA A 38 14.33 -3.04 15.47
N GLY A 39 13.53 -3.80 14.72
CA GLY A 39 12.55 -3.24 13.79
C GLY A 39 11.35 -2.56 14.47
N TYR A 40 10.95 -3.05 15.65
CA TYR A 40 9.77 -2.53 16.34
C TYR A 40 10.03 -1.23 17.09
N TRP A 41 11.00 -1.21 18.00
CA TRP A 41 11.24 -0.03 18.85
C TRP A 41 11.93 1.10 18.10
N GLY A 42 12.80 0.80 17.12
CA GLY A 42 13.54 1.82 16.39
C GLY A 42 14.48 2.64 17.29
N GLY A 43 15.10 3.68 16.73
CA GLY A 43 15.94 4.61 17.50
C GLY A 43 17.31 4.04 17.87
N TRP A 44 17.76 4.31 19.10
CA TRP A 44 19.10 3.89 19.57
C TRP A 44 19.27 2.36 19.70
N PRO A 45 18.30 1.59 20.27
CA PRO A 45 18.40 0.13 20.32
C PRO A 45 18.55 -0.52 18.94
N ASP A 46 17.80 -0.02 17.96
CA ASP A 46 17.89 -0.46 16.57
C ASP A 46 19.30 -0.22 16.00
N SER A 47 19.88 0.96 16.22
CA SER A 47 21.25 1.25 15.79
C SER A 47 22.28 0.33 16.44
N LEU A 48 22.13 0.01 17.73
CA LEU A 48 23.03 -0.89 18.44
C LEU A 48 22.98 -2.32 17.88
N PHE A 49 21.79 -2.90 17.77
CA PHE A 49 21.62 -4.25 17.22
C PHE A 49 22.13 -4.35 15.78
N MET A 50 21.88 -3.32 14.98
CA MET A 50 22.31 -3.31 13.59
C MET A 50 23.81 -3.16 13.42
N ARG A 51 24.50 -2.41 14.29
CA ARG A 51 25.97 -2.39 14.29
C ARG A 51 26.55 -3.78 14.52
N ILE A 52 25.98 -4.54 15.46
CA ILE A 52 26.43 -5.91 15.73
C ILE A 52 26.18 -6.81 14.52
N VAL A 53 24.99 -6.72 13.92
CA VAL A 53 24.64 -7.45 12.70
C VAL A 53 25.55 -7.07 11.53
N ASP A 54 25.85 -5.79 11.35
CA ASP A 54 26.70 -5.29 10.27
C ASP A 54 28.14 -5.77 10.44
N VAL A 55 28.71 -5.69 11.65
CA VAL A 55 30.02 -6.26 11.95
C VAL A 55 30.04 -7.75 11.63
N SER A 56 29.05 -8.52 12.10
CA SER A 56 28.96 -9.96 11.83
C SER A 56 28.95 -10.27 10.33
N LEU A 57 28.21 -9.49 9.53
CA LEU A 57 28.09 -9.69 8.08
C LEU A 57 29.30 -9.20 7.28
N THR A 58 30.18 -8.38 7.86
CA THR A 58 31.45 -8.01 7.24
C THR A 58 32.54 -9.07 7.42
N LEU A 59 32.39 -9.97 8.39
CA LEU A 59 33.37 -11.02 8.64
C LEU A 59 33.27 -12.11 7.56
N PRO A 60 34.40 -12.57 7.00
CA PRO A 60 34.39 -13.69 6.07
C PRO A 60 34.01 -14.96 6.83
N PHE A 61 32.87 -15.55 6.46
CA PHE A 61 32.26 -16.64 7.24
C PHE A 61 33.13 -17.91 7.28
N LEU A 62 33.79 -18.30 6.19
CA LEU A 62 34.65 -19.50 6.19
C LEU A 62 35.83 -19.38 7.17
N PRO A 63 36.68 -18.33 7.11
CA PRO A 63 37.72 -18.11 8.12
C PRO A 63 37.18 -18.06 9.55
N LEU A 64 36.06 -17.37 9.77
CA LEU A 64 35.43 -17.27 11.08
C LEU A 64 35.01 -18.65 11.61
N MET A 65 34.38 -19.47 10.76
CA MET A 65 33.97 -20.82 11.10
C MET A 65 35.16 -21.72 11.42
N ILE A 66 36.26 -21.59 10.68
CA ILE A 66 37.50 -22.34 10.95
C ILE A 66 38.11 -21.94 12.29
N VAL A 67 38.27 -20.64 12.55
CA VAL A 67 38.85 -20.14 13.81
C VAL A 67 38.03 -20.58 15.02
N ILE A 68 36.70 -20.43 14.95
CA ILE A 68 35.81 -20.83 16.05
C ILE A 68 35.79 -22.36 16.19
N GLY A 69 35.74 -23.10 15.08
CA GLY A 69 35.75 -24.58 15.09
C GLY A 69 37.03 -25.15 15.68
N VAL A 70 38.19 -24.56 15.37
CA VAL A 70 39.48 -24.95 15.95
C VAL A 70 39.54 -24.63 17.44
N TYR A 71 39.02 -23.47 17.87
CA TYR A 71 39.06 -23.06 19.27
C TYR A 71 38.10 -23.86 20.17
N LEU A 72 36.87 -24.11 19.70
CA LEU A 72 35.85 -24.84 20.46
C LEU A 72 35.99 -26.37 20.36
N GLY A 73 36.80 -26.86 19.41
CA GLY A 73 37.04 -28.27 19.17
C GLY A 73 35.92 -28.96 18.34
N PRO A 74 36.24 -30.10 17.70
CA PRO A 74 35.30 -30.81 16.83
C PRO A 74 34.19 -31.48 17.64
N SER A 75 32.96 -31.02 17.45
CA SER A 75 31.76 -31.59 18.07
C SER A 75 30.52 -31.18 17.28
N ILE A 76 29.48 -32.03 17.29
CA ILE A 76 28.15 -31.69 16.76
C ILE A 76 27.64 -30.36 17.36
N ILE A 77 27.87 -30.13 18.66
CA ILE A 77 27.44 -28.90 19.34
C ILE A 77 28.22 -27.70 18.80
N THR A 78 29.54 -27.83 18.64
CA THR A 78 30.39 -26.78 18.06
C THR A 78 29.92 -26.42 16.66
N GLN A 79 29.63 -27.41 15.81
CA GLN A 79 29.13 -27.16 14.47
C GLN A 79 27.79 -26.41 14.48
N VAL A 80 26.86 -26.80 15.35
CA VAL A 80 25.57 -26.09 15.50
C VAL A 80 25.78 -24.64 15.94
N ILE A 81 26.66 -24.39 16.92
CA ILE A 81 26.96 -23.04 17.41
C ILE A 81 27.60 -22.19 16.31
N VAL A 82 28.62 -22.72 15.64
CA VAL A 82 29.36 -22.03 14.57
C VAL A 82 28.44 -21.64 13.42
N ILE A 83 27.64 -22.60 12.93
CA ILE A 83 26.70 -22.36 11.83
C ILE A 83 25.61 -21.37 12.26
N THR A 84 25.09 -21.49 13.49
CA THR A 84 24.11 -20.54 14.03
C THR A 84 24.67 -19.12 14.08
N LEU A 85 25.90 -18.95 14.56
CA LEU A 85 26.59 -17.67 14.72
C LEU A 85 26.82 -16.95 13.38
N VAL A 86 26.97 -17.70 12.29
CA VAL A 86 27.07 -17.14 10.94
C VAL A 86 25.70 -16.79 10.37
N LEU A 87 24.69 -17.66 10.55
CA LEU A 87 23.41 -17.52 9.85
C LEU A 87 22.46 -16.49 10.50
N TRP A 88 22.51 -16.27 11.81
CA TRP A 88 21.52 -15.43 12.51
C TRP A 88 21.49 -13.98 12.01
N ALA A 89 22.65 -13.41 11.67
CA ALA A 89 22.77 -11.98 11.36
C ALA A 89 22.02 -11.62 10.07
N SER A 90 22.11 -12.47 9.04
CA SER A 90 21.35 -12.28 7.80
C SER A 90 19.84 -12.35 8.06
N LYS A 91 19.39 -13.26 8.94
CA LYS A 91 17.96 -13.42 9.28
C LYS A 91 17.46 -12.23 10.08
N ALA A 92 18.24 -11.73 11.03
CA ALA A 92 17.92 -10.53 11.79
C ALA A 92 17.71 -9.31 10.87
N ARG A 93 18.63 -9.09 9.92
CA ARG A 93 18.54 -7.99 8.95
C ARG A 93 17.29 -8.11 8.06
N GLU A 94 17.03 -9.31 7.52
CA GLU A 94 15.89 -9.56 6.65
C GLU A 94 14.57 -9.38 7.40
N ILE A 95 14.42 -9.97 8.58
CA ILE A 95 13.20 -9.82 9.42
C ILE A 95 12.99 -8.37 9.85
N ARG A 96 14.04 -7.67 10.28
CA ARG A 96 13.95 -6.23 10.62
C ARG A 96 13.38 -5.42 9.46
N SER A 97 13.89 -5.62 8.24
CA SER A 97 13.43 -4.89 7.06
C SER A 97 11.92 -5.06 6.82
N GLN A 98 11.41 -6.27 7.07
CA GLN A 98 10.01 -6.62 6.92
C GLN A 98 9.17 -5.99 8.03
N ILE A 99 9.71 -5.93 9.25
CA ILE A 99 9.04 -5.32 10.40
C ILE A 99 8.94 -3.81 10.25
N LEU A 100 9.97 -3.13 9.73
CA LEU A 100 9.87 -1.72 9.37
C LEU A 100 8.74 -1.50 8.35
N SER A 101 8.65 -2.35 7.33
CA SER A 101 7.56 -2.29 6.35
C SER A 101 6.18 -2.53 6.99
N LEU A 102 6.04 -3.57 7.82
CA LEU A 102 4.80 -3.92 8.51
C LEU A 102 4.36 -2.84 9.49
N ARG A 103 5.29 -2.22 10.23
CA ARG A 103 5.03 -1.11 11.16
C ARG A 103 4.40 0.09 10.46
N THR A 104 4.70 0.29 9.17
CA THR A 104 4.14 1.37 8.35
C THR A 104 2.84 1.03 7.63
N ARG A 105 2.31 -0.19 7.79
CA ARG A 105 1.05 -0.56 7.12
C ARG A 105 -0.16 0.12 7.78
N GLY A 106 -1.14 0.47 6.94
CA GLY A 106 -2.39 1.09 7.35
C GLY A 106 -3.06 0.46 8.58
N PRO A 107 -3.19 -0.88 8.68
CA PRO A 107 -3.79 -1.53 9.86
C PRO A 107 -2.99 -1.37 11.15
N VAL A 108 -1.65 -1.36 11.09
CA VAL A 108 -0.79 -1.18 12.27
C VAL A 108 -0.81 0.28 12.72
N MET A 109 -0.78 1.21 11.77
CA MET A 109 -0.92 2.63 12.05
C MET A 109 -2.32 2.97 12.56
N ALA A 110 -3.37 2.33 12.06
CA ALA A 110 -4.75 2.46 12.54
C ALA A 110 -4.90 1.92 13.97
N ALA A 111 -4.35 0.73 14.27
CA ALA A 111 -4.37 0.18 15.62
C ALA A 111 -3.57 1.03 16.61
N LYS A 112 -2.42 1.57 16.17
CA LYS A 112 -1.60 2.48 16.98
C LYS A 112 -2.27 3.84 17.19
N SER A 113 -2.93 4.40 16.17
CA SER A 113 -3.72 5.64 16.31
C SER A 113 -4.98 5.46 17.16
N MET A 114 -5.44 4.22 17.34
CA MET A 114 -6.48 3.82 18.30
C MET A 114 -5.98 3.57 19.73
N GLY A 115 -4.69 3.79 20.03
CA GLY A 115 -4.14 3.68 21.40
C GLY A 115 -3.74 2.27 21.83
N ALA A 116 -3.59 1.32 20.90
CA ALA A 116 -3.16 -0.03 21.23
C ALA A 116 -1.70 -0.05 21.75
N GLY A 117 -1.47 -0.77 22.86
CA GLY A 117 -0.14 -0.93 23.45
C GLY A 117 0.82 -1.74 22.59
N ASP A 118 2.12 -1.55 22.83
CA ASP A 118 3.18 -2.07 21.97
C ASP A 118 3.17 -3.60 21.84
N PHE A 119 2.95 -4.29 22.96
CA PHE A 119 2.83 -5.76 22.99
C PHE A 119 1.61 -6.28 22.22
N TYR A 120 0.49 -5.55 22.26
CA TYR A 120 -0.71 -5.89 21.50
C TYR A 120 -0.46 -5.76 20.00
N LEU A 121 0.18 -4.67 19.57
CA LEU A 121 0.54 -4.41 18.17
C LEU A 121 1.50 -5.49 17.64
N LEU A 122 2.51 -5.83 18.44
CA LEU A 122 3.46 -6.90 18.14
C LEU A 122 2.76 -8.24 17.93
N ARG A 123 1.94 -8.68 18.89
CA ARG A 123 1.29 -10.00 18.84
C ARG A 123 0.18 -10.08 17.79
N ARG A 124 -0.62 -9.03 17.62
CA ARG A 124 -1.85 -9.08 16.80
C ARG A 124 -1.63 -8.70 15.34
N HIS A 125 -0.67 -7.83 15.03
CA HIS A 125 -0.48 -7.31 13.68
C HIS A 125 0.89 -7.58 13.08
N ILE A 126 1.96 -7.53 13.88
CA ILE A 126 3.33 -7.68 13.37
C ILE A 126 3.72 -9.16 13.28
N LEU A 127 3.59 -9.93 14.36
CA LEU A 127 3.94 -11.35 14.37
C LEU A 127 3.20 -12.13 13.28
N PRO A 128 1.87 -12.01 13.10
CA PRO A 128 1.16 -12.70 12.03
C PRO A 128 1.57 -12.23 10.63
N GLY A 129 2.09 -11.00 10.49
CA GLY A 129 2.60 -10.49 9.23
C GLY A 129 3.99 -11.01 8.85
N ILE A 130 4.80 -11.41 9.84
CA ILE A 130 6.15 -11.97 9.61
C ILE A 130 6.12 -13.50 9.50
N VAL A 131 5.21 -14.19 10.20
CA VAL A 131 5.10 -15.68 10.16
C VAL A 131 5.13 -16.24 8.73
N PRO A 132 4.37 -15.66 7.76
CA PRO A 132 4.48 -15.98 6.34
C PRO A 132 5.91 -15.99 5.76
N LEU A 133 6.76 -15.09 6.24
CA LEU A 133 8.12 -14.85 5.76
C LEU A 133 9.15 -15.70 6.52
N LEU A 134 8.85 -16.11 7.76
CA LEU A 134 9.74 -16.97 8.56
C LEU A 134 9.94 -18.33 7.89
N ILE A 135 8.92 -18.83 7.22
CA ILE A 135 8.93 -20.15 6.59
C ILE A 135 9.95 -20.22 5.43
N PRO A 136 9.90 -19.36 4.39
CA PRO A 136 10.92 -19.34 3.35
C PRO A 136 12.32 -19.07 3.92
N GLN A 137 12.42 -18.22 4.94
CA GLN A 137 13.71 -17.92 5.57
C GLN A 137 14.31 -19.11 6.33
N PHE A 138 13.47 -19.89 7.02
CA PHE A 138 13.84 -21.12 7.69
C PHE A 138 14.34 -22.16 6.69
N VAL A 139 13.60 -22.36 5.59
CA VAL A 139 14.02 -23.29 4.53
C VAL A 139 15.38 -22.89 3.94
N ARG A 140 15.58 -21.60 3.64
CA ARG A 140 16.90 -21.11 3.19
C ARG A 140 17.98 -21.32 4.25
N ALA A 141 17.65 -21.17 5.53
CA ALA A 141 18.60 -21.42 6.62
C ALA A 141 18.99 -22.90 6.69
N VAL A 142 18.04 -23.83 6.52
CA VAL A 142 18.30 -25.28 6.46
C VAL A 142 19.24 -25.59 5.29
N ASN A 143 18.98 -25.05 4.10
CA ASN A 143 19.85 -25.26 2.93
C ASN A 143 21.27 -24.77 3.17
N SER A 144 21.43 -23.54 3.67
CA SER A 144 22.75 -22.99 3.98
C SER A 144 23.45 -23.77 5.09
N ALA A 145 22.72 -24.20 6.12
CA ALA A 145 23.26 -24.95 7.24
C ALA A 145 23.76 -26.34 6.83
N ILE A 146 23.02 -27.06 5.98
CA ILE A 146 23.46 -28.37 5.45
C ILE A 146 24.74 -28.20 4.62
N LEU A 147 24.80 -27.21 3.73
CA LEU A 147 26.00 -26.94 2.93
C LEU A 147 27.20 -26.53 3.80
N MET A 148 26.98 -25.71 4.83
CA MET A 148 28.00 -25.28 5.77
C MET A 148 28.51 -26.43 6.65
N GLU A 149 27.61 -27.29 7.15
CA GLU A 149 27.98 -28.51 7.87
C GLU A 149 28.86 -29.39 6.98
N SER A 150 28.42 -29.65 5.75
CA SER A 150 29.16 -30.54 4.86
C SER A 150 30.53 -29.97 4.50
N ALA A 151 30.65 -28.65 4.35
CA ALA A 151 31.93 -27.97 4.15
C ALA A 151 32.84 -28.04 5.39
N LEU A 152 32.31 -27.78 6.59
CA LEU A 152 33.04 -27.88 7.86
C LEU A 152 33.57 -29.31 8.10
N SER A 153 32.69 -30.30 7.93
CA SER A 153 33.04 -31.70 8.09
C SER A 153 34.03 -32.15 7.01
N PHE A 154 33.90 -31.65 5.77
CA PHE A 154 34.89 -31.88 4.70
C PHE A 154 36.26 -31.27 5.00
N LEU A 155 36.31 -30.13 5.71
CA LEU A 155 37.56 -29.49 6.14
C LEU A 155 38.17 -30.16 7.40
N GLY A 156 37.57 -31.24 7.92
CA GLY A 156 38.05 -31.95 9.10
C GLY A 156 37.67 -31.29 10.42
N LEU A 157 36.72 -30.36 10.42
CA LEU A 157 36.21 -29.67 11.62
C LEU A 157 34.91 -30.28 12.16
N GLY A 158 34.48 -31.41 11.60
CA GLY A 158 33.34 -32.18 12.09
C GLY A 158 33.70 -33.13 13.24
N ASP A 159 32.68 -33.60 13.93
CA ASP A 159 32.85 -34.57 15.02
C ASP A 159 33.41 -35.89 14.47
N PRO A 160 34.63 -36.31 14.85
CA PRO A 160 35.27 -37.50 14.33
C PRO A 160 34.57 -38.81 14.76
N LEU A 161 33.73 -38.76 15.81
CA LEU A 161 33.01 -39.93 16.32
C LEU A 161 31.68 -40.16 15.61
N SER A 162 31.23 -39.20 14.82
CA SER A 162 29.96 -39.29 14.08
C SER A 162 30.20 -39.22 12.58
N LYS A 163 29.47 -40.03 11.82
CA LYS A 163 29.52 -39.96 10.35
C LYS A 163 28.50 -38.93 9.87
N SER A 164 28.93 -37.97 9.07
CA SER A 164 28.09 -37.05 8.30
C SER A 164 28.42 -37.16 6.80
N TRP A 165 27.59 -36.59 5.92
CA TRP A 165 27.90 -36.60 4.49
C TRP A 165 29.20 -35.86 4.18
N GLY A 166 29.49 -34.76 4.88
CA GLY A 166 30.76 -34.05 4.75
C GLY A 166 31.96 -34.87 5.24
N SER A 167 31.82 -35.63 6.33
CA SER A 167 32.92 -36.48 6.83
C SER A 167 33.19 -37.67 5.90
N ILE A 168 32.15 -38.24 5.27
CA ILE A 168 32.30 -39.29 4.26
C ILE A 168 33.11 -38.76 3.07
N LEU A 169 32.80 -37.55 2.61
CA LEU A 169 33.57 -36.87 1.55
C LEU A 169 35.02 -36.60 1.98
N PHE A 170 35.26 -36.19 3.24
CA PHE A 170 36.60 -36.01 3.78
C PHE A 170 37.42 -37.29 3.72
N TYR A 171 36.88 -38.40 4.23
CA TYR A 171 37.57 -39.69 4.24
C TYR A 171 37.75 -40.28 2.83
N ALA A 172 36.82 -40.02 1.91
CA ALA A 172 36.98 -40.38 0.51
C ALA A 172 38.16 -39.63 -0.14
N ASN A 173 38.27 -38.33 0.12
CA ASN A 173 39.38 -37.51 -0.36
C ASN A 173 40.71 -37.91 0.28
N SER A 174 40.74 -38.15 1.59
CA SER A 174 41.95 -38.57 2.31
C SER A 174 42.46 -39.95 1.90
N ARG A 175 41.58 -40.83 1.39
CA ARG A 175 41.90 -42.15 0.85
C ARG A 175 42.23 -42.11 -0.66
N SER A 176 42.38 -40.94 -1.26
CA SER A 176 42.67 -40.78 -2.68
C SER A 176 41.65 -41.48 -3.60
N ALA A 177 40.35 -41.44 -3.24
CA ALA A 177 39.28 -42.11 -4.00
C ALA A 177 39.19 -41.67 -5.48
N PHE A 178 39.66 -40.47 -5.81
CA PHE A 178 39.75 -39.97 -7.18
C PHE A 178 40.80 -40.69 -8.03
N LEU A 179 41.86 -41.21 -7.39
CA LEU A 179 42.96 -41.90 -8.08
C LEU A 179 42.72 -43.41 -8.21
N THR A 180 41.71 -43.95 -7.54
CA THR A 180 41.47 -45.39 -7.41
C THR A 180 40.14 -45.85 -8.02
N ASP A 181 39.52 -45.05 -8.90
CA ASP A 181 38.18 -45.27 -9.48
C ASP A 181 37.04 -45.49 -8.47
N ALA A 182 37.32 -45.32 -7.17
CA ALA A 182 36.37 -45.49 -6.07
C ALA A 182 35.47 -44.27 -5.86
N TRP A 183 35.72 -43.16 -6.56
CA TRP A 183 34.95 -41.91 -6.47
C TRP A 183 33.47 -42.08 -6.80
N LEU A 184 33.13 -43.02 -7.71
CA LEU A 184 31.75 -43.38 -8.07
C LEU A 184 30.92 -43.84 -6.86
N TRP A 185 31.57 -44.45 -5.86
CA TRP A 185 30.89 -45.06 -4.72
C TRP A 185 31.05 -44.24 -3.43
N TRP A 186 32.15 -43.51 -3.28
CA TRP A 186 32.46 -42.77 -2.06
C TRP A 186 32.16 -41.26 -2.13
N ILE A 187 32.13 -40.67 -3.32
CA ILE A 187 31.96 -39.22 -3.50
C ILE A 187 30.60 -38.90 -4.12
N LEU A 188 30.23 -39.62 -5.17
CA LEU A 188 28.99 -39.34 -5.91
C LEU A 188 27.72 -39.54 -5.07
N PRO A 189 27.55 -40.64 -4.29
CA PRO A 189 26.36 -40.84 -3.48
C PRO A 189 26.12 -39.79 -2.39
N PRO A 190 27.08 -39.44 -1.50
CA PRO A 190 26.84 -38.41 -0.49
C PRO A 190 26.65 -37.02 -1.12
N GLY A 191 27.35 -36.71 -2.21
CA GLY A 191 27.14 -35.47 -2.96
C GLY A 191 25.71 -35.38 -3.54
N LEU A 192 25.21 -36.46 -4.13
CA LEU A 192 23.85 -36.54 -4.66
C LEU A 192 22.79 -36.45 -3.55
N CYS A 193 23.04 -37.08 -2.39
CA CYS A 193 22.18 -36.93 -1.22
C CYS A 193 22.09 -35.48 -0.74
N ILE A 194 23.21 -34.76 -0.65
CA ILE A 194 23.23 -33.33 -0.30
C ILE A 194 22.43 -32.52 -1.32
N VAL A 195 22.69 -32.71 -2.63
CA VAL A 195 22.00 -31.98 -3.70
C VAL A 195 20.49 -32.23 -3.68
N ILE A 196 20.07 -33.50 -3.63
CA ILE A 196 18.65 -33.85 -3.59
C ILE A 196 17.99 -33.25 -2.35
N THR A 197 18.63 -33.36 -1.18
CA THR A 197 18.08 -32.81 0.06
C THR A 197 17.90 -31.29 -0.02
N VAL A 198 18.92 -30.57 -0.47
CA VAL A 198 18.87 -29.10 -0.63
C VAL A 198 17.81 -28.70 -1.66
N LEU A 199 17.68 -29.45 -2.77
CA LEU A 199 16.65 -29.21 -3.77
C LEU A 199 15.24 -29.51 -3.23
N SER A 200 15.05 -30.62 -2.50
CA SER A 200 13.78 -30.97 -1.88
C SER A 200 13.32 -29.90 -0.90
N PHE A 201 14.21 -29.44 -0.01
CA PHE A 201 13.90 -28.32 0.89
C PHE A 201 13.62 -27.04 0.10
N SER A 202 14.38 -26.73 -0.95
CA SER A 202 14.13 -25.56 -1.80
C SER A 202 12.75 -25.59 -2.46
N PHE A 203 12.34 -26.72 -3.03
CA PHE A 203 11.01 -26.89 -3.63
C PHE A 203 9.90 -26.78 -2.59
N ILE A 204 10.07 -27.39 -1.40
CA ILE A 204 9.14 -27.22 -0.28
C ILE A 204 9.03 -25.74 0.11
N GLY A 205 10.16 -25.02 0.14
CA GLY A 205 10.20 -23.57 0.40
C GLY A 205 9.41 -22.77 -0.62
N TYR A 206 9.62 -23.02 -1.92
CA TYR A 206 8.90 -22.32 -2.98
C TYR A 206 7.40 -22.61 -2.97
N TRP A 207 7.03 -23.89 -2.81
CA TRP A 207 5.62 -24.30 -2.70
C TRP A 207 4.93 -23.64 -1.51
N LEU A 208 5.61 -23.57 -0.38
CA LEU A 208 5.07 -22.97 0.83
C LEU A 208 5.03 -21.44 0.74
N GLU A 209 6.03 -20.80 0.11
CA GLU A 209 6.05 -19.37 -0.20
C GLU A 209 4.89 -18.96 -1.12
N GLU A 210 4.59 -19.78 -2.12
CA GLU A 210 3.49 -19.57 -3.07
C GLU A 210 2.11 -19.67 -2.40
N ARG A 211 1.91 -20.65 -1.51
CA ARG A 211 0.66 -20.76 -0.72
C ARG A 211 0.46 -19.61 0.27
N VAL A 212 1.56 -19.09 0.80
CA VAL A 212 1.57 -18.12 1.88
C VAL A 212 1.57 -16.67 1.36
N SER A 213 2.02 -16.45 0.13
CA SER A 213 2.03 -15.13 -0.51
C SER A 213 1.70 -15.23 -2.01
N PRO A 214 0.41 -15.12 -2.41
CA PRO A 214 0.08 -14.94 -3.82
C PRO A 214 0.67 -13.60 -4.29
N ARG A 215 1.82 -13.64 -4.96
CA ARG A 215 2.61 -12.46 -5.34
C ARG A 215 1.87 -11.63 -6.37
N LEU A 216 1.51 -10.40 -6.01
CA LEU A 216 1.37 -9.29 -6.94
C LEU A 216 2.65 -8.46 -6.91
N ARG A 217 3.43 -8.64 -7.98
CA ARG A 217 4.69 -7.98 -8.30
C ARG A 217 4.54 -6.45 -8.41
N THR A 218 5.42 -5.75 -7.69
CA THR A 218 6.33 -4.73 -8.24
C THR A 218 5.72 -3.55 -8.99
N TYR A 219 5.25 -2.50 -8.28
CA TYR A 219 5.09 -1.16 -8.90
C TYR A 219 5.25 0.05 -7.95
N LEU A 220 5.31 -0.11 -6.62
CA LEU A 220 5.09 1.04 -5.71
C LEU A 220 6.28 1.49 -4.84
N SER A 221 7.40 0.77 -4.81
CA SER A 221 8.42 1.01 -3.77
C SER A 221 9.51 2.04 -4.10
N ALA A 222 9.50 2.67 -5.28
CA ALA A 222 10.56 3.60 -5.69
C ALA A 222 10.36 5.06 -5.20
N MET A 223 9.35 5.40 -4.40
CA MET A 223 8.97 6.82 -4.23
C MET A 223 9.04 7.44 -2.82
N THR A 224 9.46 6.76 -1.75
CA THR A 224 9.18 7.38 -0.43
C THR A 224 10.18 7.13 0.69
N VAL A 225 11.38 7.75 0.66
CA VAL A 225 12.02 8.29 1.88
C VAL A 225 12.94 9.48 1.56
N LYS A 226 12.42 10.72 1.61
CA LYS A 226 13.12 11.88 2.22
C LYS A 226 12.20 13.09 2.37
N ARG A 227 11.41 13.13 3.45
CA ARG A 227 10.95 14.42 4.00
C ARG A 227 10.34 14.27 5.38
N VAL A 228 11.09 14.60 6.43
CA VAL A 228 10.67 15.50 7.52
C VAL A 228 11.95 15.96 8.24
N LYS A 229 12.33 17.22 8.03
CA LYS A 229 12.92 18.08 9.05
C LYS A 229 12.77 19.51 8.51
N LEU A 230 11.71 20.17 8.93
CA LEU A 230 11.53 21.64 8.93
C LEU A 230 10.17 21.93 9.58
N GLN A 231 10.18 21.93 10.90
CA GLN A 231 9.37 22.85 11.68
C GLN A 231 10.34 23.50 12.66
N ALA A 232 10.58 24.79 12.48
CA ALA A 232 10.84 25.74 13.55
C ALA A 232 10.99 27.13 12.92
N ALA A 233 10.07 28.01 13.29
CA ALA A 233 10.16 29.47 13.36
C ALA A 233 9.04 30.19 12.61
N ALA A 234 8.09 30.69 13.41
CA ALA A 234 7.54 32.06 13.36
C ALA A 234 6.12 32.00 13.93
N GLY A 235 5.87 32.81 14.97
CA GLY A 235 4.61 32.83 15.70
C GLY A 235 3.63 33.90 15.23
N VAL A 236 2.55 34.00 16.05
CA VAL A 236 1.59 35.11 16.19
C VAL A 236 0.52 35.17 15.06
N PRO A 237 -0.73 35.68 15.23
CA PRO A 237 -1.50 36.16 16.40
C PRO A 237 -2.87 35.46 16.60
N SER A 238 -3.53 35.86 17.69
CA SER A 238 -4.97 35.78 17.97
C SER A 238 -5.79 36.84 17.23
N THR A 239 -6.86 36.44 16.54
CA THR A 239 -8.02 37.29 16.14
C THR A 239 -9.14 36.36 15.64
N SER A 240 -10.26 36.28 16.35
CA SER A 240 -11.47 37.11 16.23
C SER A 240 -12.42 36.65 15.10
N GLU A 241 -13.55 36.12 15.54
CA GLU A 241 -14.89 36.11 14.94
C GLU A 241 -15.05 36.71 13.53
N MET A 242 -15.26 35.82 12.55
CA MET A 242 -16.06 36.09 11.36
C MET A 242 -16.81 34.81 10.98
N THR A 243 -17.86 34.48 11.74
CA THR A 243 -18.85 33.48 11.31
C THR A 243 -19.78 34.11 10.28
N SER A 244 -19.44 34.00 8.99
CA SER A 244 -20.44 34.10 7.92
C SER A 244 -21.29 32.83 7.91
N ARG A 245 -22.51 32.96 8.44
CA ARG A 245 -23.54 31.91 8.50
C ARG A 245 -23.84 31.39 7.09
N GLY A 246 -23.36 30.19 6.74
CA GLY A 246 -23.77 29.45 5.54
C GLY A 246 -22.66 28.72 4.78
N GLN A 247 -21.38 29.04 5.04
CA GLN A 247 -20.25 28.41 4.35
C GLN A 247 -19.82 27.11 5.05
N VAL A 248 -19.81 26.01 4.30
CA VAL A 248 -19.37 24.69 4.78
C VAL A 248 -17.86 24.53 4.58
N LEU A 249 -17.31 25.02 3.48
CA LEU A 249 -15.87 24.99 3.19
C LEU A 249 -15.40 26.39 2.81
N GLU A 250 -14.26 26.80 3.36
CA GLU A 250 -13.52 28.00 2.95
C GLU A 250 -12.06 27.64 2.71
N VAL A 251 -11.57 27.87 1.51
CA VAL A 251 -10.16 27.73 1.14
C VAL A 251 -9.63 29.12 0.88
N ASN A 252 -8.62 29.55 1.65
CA ASN A 252 -8.06 30.90 1.56
C ASN A 252 -6.57 30.83 1.25
N ASN A 253 -6.17 31.44 0.13
CA ASN A 253 -4.80 31.62 -0.35
C ASN A 253 -3.95 30.35 -0.29
N LEU A 254 -4.53 29.22 -0.71
CA LEU A 254 -3.90 27.92 -0.62
C LEU A 254 -2.76 27.76 -1.63
N THR A 255 -1.54 27.55 -1.12
CA THR A 255 -0.34 27.31 -1.94
C THR A 255 0.32 26.00 -1.53
N VAL A 256 0.49 25.09 -2.50
CA VAL A 256 1.12 23.77 -2.30
C VAL A 256 2.17 23.56 -3.37
N GLY A 257 3.36 23.15 -2.92
CA GLY A 257 4.45 22.81 -3.83
C GLY A 257 4.96 21.40 -3.62
N TYR A 258 5.51 20.83 -4.69
CA TYR A 258 6.21 19.55 -4.70
C TYR A 258 7.69 19.84 -4.79
N LEU A 259 8.51 19.29 -3.89
CA LEU A 259 9.94 19.42 -4.08
C LEU A 259 10.49 18.33 -4.98
N LYS A 260 11.30 18.78 -5.93
CA LYS A 260 12.04 18.00 -6.90
C LYS A 260 13.52 18.28 -6.67
N GLY A 261 14.21 17.39 -5.96
CA GLY A 261 15.57 17.65 -5.49
C GLY A 261 15.60 18.77 -4.44
N SER A 262 16.33 19.85 -4.72
CA SER A 262 16.38 21.09 -3.92
C SER A 262 15.36 22.14 -4.35
N GLU A 263 14.73 21.98 -5.53
CA GLU A 263 13.80 22.96 -6.08
C GLU A 263 12.36 22.67 -5.65
N LEU A 264 11.62 23.71 -5.29
CA LEU A 264 10.22 23.64 -4.90
C LEU A 264 9.36 24.16 -6.06
N VAL A 265 8.64 23.25 -6.72
CA VAL A 265 7.73 23.59 -7.82
C VAL A 265 6.32 23.71 -7.26
N ASN A 266 5.73 24.90 -7.33
CA ASN A 266 4.34 25.11 -6.93
C ASN A 266 3.41 24.36 -7.88
N ALA A 267 2.53 23.53 -7.33
CA ALA A 267 1.46 22.88 -8.09
C ALA A 267 0.16 23.67 -8.02
N ILE A 268 -0.06 24.41 -6.93
CA ILE A 268 -1.10 25.42 -6.82
C ILE A 268 -0.55 26.65 -6.12
N SER A 269 -1.04 27.82 -6.53
CA SER A 269 -0.61 29.14 -6.06
C SER A 269 -1.84 29.98 -5.71
N SER A 270 -1.95 30.42 -4.45
CA SER A 270 -2.96 31.37 -3.98
C SER A 270 -4.41 31.03 -4.34
N VAL A 271 -4.78 29.74 -4.24
CA VAL A 271 -6.13 29.26 -4.57
C VAL A 271 -7.10 29.64 -3.45
N SER A 272 -8.16 30.39 -3.80
CA SER A 272 -9.20 30.83 -2.87
C SER A 272 -10.60 30.56 -3.40
N PHE A 273 -11.43 29.82 -2.65
CA PHE A 273 -12.84 29.60 -2.96
C PHE A 273 -13.60 29.10 -1.74
N SER A 274 -14.92 29.20 -1.77
CA SER A 274 -15.81 28.71 -0.72
C SER A 274 -16.88 27.76 -1.27
N VAL A 275 -17.53 27.01 -0.39
CA VAL A 275 -18.69 26.15 -0.71
C VAL A 275 -19.77 26.42 0.34
N ASN A 276 -20.95 26.83 -0.09
CA ASN A 276 -22.11 27.03 0.77
C ASN A 276 -22.81 25.70 1.08
N GLN A 277 -23.62 25.71 2.13
CA GLN A 277 -24.41 24.55 2.51
C GLN A 277 -25.36 24.13 1.38
N GLY A 278 -25.26 22.87 0.96
CA GLY A 278 -26.08 22.32 -0.12
C GLY A 278 -25.68 22.78 -1.52
N GLU A 279 -24.58 23.52 -1.66
CA GLU A 279 -24.04 23.95 -2.95
C GLU A 279 -23.17 22.84 -3.57
N VAL A 280 -23.25 22.71 -4.89
CA VAL A 280 -22.30 21.95 -5.71
C VAL A 280 -21.37 22.93 -6.41
N VAL A 281 -20.10 22.94 -6.00
CA VAL A 281 -19.03 23.70 -6.66
C VAL A 281 -18.25 22.78 -7.59
N GLY A 282 -18.26 23.10 -8.88
CA GLY A 282 -17.49 22.40 -9.90
C GLY A 282 -16.10 23.02 -10.06
N ILE A 283 -15.04 22.22 -10.02
CA ILE A 283 -13.67 22.65 -10.33
C ILE A 283 -13.26 22.04 -11.67
N VAL A 284 -12.96 22.90 -12.64
CA VAL A 284 -12.65 22.52 -14.03
C VAL A 284 -11.26 22.99 -14.42
N GLY A 285 -10.57 22.21 -15.24
CA GLY A 285 -9.31 22.61 -15.86
C GLY A 285 -8.61 21.44 -16.51
N GLU A 286 -7.57 21.71 -17.28
CA GLU A 286 -6.74 20.69 -17.92
C GLU A 286 -6.08 19.72 -16.92
N SER A 287 -5.66 18.56 -17.42
CA SER A 287 -4.83 17.63 -16.66
C SER A 287 -3.57 18.35 -16.17
N GLY A 288 -3.22 18.20 -14.89
CA GLY A 288 -2.10 18.90 -14.28
C GLY A 288 -2.37 20.34 -13.82
N SER A 289 -3.60 20.86 -13.91
CA SER A 289 -3.93 22.23 -13.44
C SER A 289 -3.98 22.39 -11.91
N GLY A 290 -3.77 21.32 -11.14
CA GLY A 290 -3.70 21.35 -9.67
C GLY A 290 -4.97 20.91 -8.93
N LYS A 291 -6.05 20.52 -9.62
CA LYS A 291 -7.35 20.15 -9.02
C LYS A 291 -7.27 19.03 -7.98
N THR A 292 -6.60 17.92 -8.30
CA THR A 292 -6.36 16.81 -7.36
C THR A 292 -5.51 17.24 -6.16
N THR A 293 -4.57 18.17 -6.36
CA THR A 293 -3.78 18.75 -5.26
C THR A 293 -4.67 19.57 -4.33
N VAL A 294 -5.64 20.34 -4.85
CA VAL A 294 -6.64 21.05 -4.04
C VAL A 294 -7.48 20.05 -3.22
N ALA A 295 -8.04 19.03 -3.85
CA ALA A 295 -8.80 17.98 -3.15
C ALA A 295 -8.00 17.33 -2.02
N ALA A 296 -6.78 16.90 -2.32
CA ALA A 296 -5.89 16.26 -1.37
C ALA A 296 -5.48 17.20 -0.22
N SER A 297 -5.40 18.50 -0.46
CA SER A 297 -5.11 19.50 0.56
C SER A 297 -6.27 19.66 1.53
N ILE A 298 -7.50 19.75 1.03
CA ILE A 298 -8.70 19.90 1.86
C ILE A 298 -8.85 18.74 2.84
N ILE A 299 -8.57 17.52 2.40
CA ILE A 299 -8.68 16.32 3.24
C ILE A 299 -7.36 15.91 3.94
N GLN A 300 -6.31 16.73 3.83
CA GLN A 300 -4.97 16.45 4.36
C GLN A 300 -4.44 15.05 3.99
N LEU A 301 -4.51 14.72 2.72
CA LEU A 301 -3.96 13.49 2.13
C LEU A 301 -2.87 13.80 1.07
N LEU A 302 -2.26 14.98 1.15
CA LEU A 302 -1.08 15.31 0.36
C LEU A 302 0.02 14.27 0.59
N LYS A 303 0.48 13.65 -0.51
CA LYS A 303 1.55 12.65 -0.46
C LYS A 303 2.91 13.34 -0.55
N PRO A 304 3.95 12.90 0.19
CA PRO A 304 5.32 13.34 -0.06
C PRO A 304 5.66 13.15 -1.55
N PRO A 305 6.33 14.10 -2.23
CA PRO A 305 7.04 15.25 -1.69
C PRO A 305 6.22 16.55 -1.53
N ALA A 306 4.88 16.51 -1.62
CA ALA A 306 4.04 17.70 -1.49
C ALA A 306 4.15 18.35 -0.09
N VAL A 307 4.15 19.68 -0.05
CA VAL A 307 4.17 20.49 1.17
C VAL A 307 3.19 21.64 1.02
N LEU A 308 2.29 21.77 2.00
CA LEU A 308 1.46 22.96 2.17
C LEU A 308 2.37 24.11 2.62
N ARG A 309 2.46 25.17 1.83
CA ARG A 309 3.29 26.33 2.14
C ARG A 309 2.52 27.37 2.91
N GLU A 310 1.39 27.76 2.36
CA GLU A 310 0.61 28.92 2.78
C GLU A 310 -0.89 28.65 2.58
N GLY A 311 -1.69 29.45 3.28
CA GLY A 311 -3.15 29.39 3.23
C GLY A 311 -3.77 28.61 4.38
N SER A 312 -5.09 28.71 4.46
CA SER A 312 -5.91 28.07 5.48
C SER A 312 -7.12 27.40 4.84
N ILE A 313 -7.60 26.33 5.45
CA ILE A 313 -8.77 25.58 4.98
C ILE A 313 -9.71 25.45 6.16
N HIS A 314 -10.88 26.06 6.12
CA HIS A 314 -11.88 25.96 7.18
C HIS A 314 -13.03 25.06 6.73
N LEU A 315 -13.41 24.10 7.58
CA LEU A 315 -14.58 23.26 7.39
C LEU A 315 -15.56 23.50 8.54
N CYS A 316 -16.76 23.99 8.24
CA CYS A 316 -17.75 24.39 9.24
C CYS A 316 -17.16 25.35 10.31
N GLY A 317 -16.31 26.29 9.90
CA GLY A 317 -15.61 27.24 10.77
C GLY A 317 -14.37 26.68 11.48
N GLN A 318 -14.04 25.39 11.36
CA GLN A 318 -12.85 24.79 11.96
C GLN A 318 -11.68 24.80 10.97
N ASP A 319 -10.57 25.46 11.32
CA ASP A 319 -9.34 25.43 10.51
C ASP A 319 -8.72 24.03 10.51
N LEU A 320 -8.80 23.35 9.37
CA LEU A 320 -8.24 22.05 9.15
C LEU A 320 -6.72 22.08 9.18
N THR A 321 -6.06 23.11 8.65
CA THR A 321 -4.59 23.14 8.45
C THR A 321 -3.78 23.04 9.74
N ARG A 322 -4.37 23.44 10.86
CA ARG A 322 -3.77 23.38 12.20
C ARG A 322 -4.08 22.10 12.96
N LEU A 323 -4.96 21.25 12.44
CA LEU A 323 -5.35 20.01 13.11
C LEU A 323 -4.21 19.01 13.11
N SER A 324 -4.06 18.35 14.25
CA SER A 324 -3.23 17.15 14.33
C SER A 324 -3.81 16.03 13.45
N PRO A 325 -2.99 15.04 13.05
CA PRO A 325 -3.48 13.88 12.30
C PRO A 325 -4.64 13.15 12.99
N MET A 326 -4.69 13.14 14.32
CA MET A 326 -5.76 12.51 15.12
C MET A 326 -7.07 13.30 15.07
N GLU A 327 -7.01 14.63 15.13
CA GLU A 327 -8.20 15.48 15.02
C GLU A 327 -8.78 15.40 13.60
N MET A 328 -7.92 15.46 12.59
CA MET A 328 -8.34 15.29 11.19
C MET A 328 -8.90 13.90 10.92
N GLN A 329 -8.40 12.86 11.62
CA GLN A 329 -8.99 11.52 11.56
C GLN A 329 -10.45 11.52 12.02
N LYS A 330 -10.83 12.29 13.07
CA LYS A 330 -12.22 12.35 13.57
C LYS A 330 -13.17 12.94 12.53
N LEU A 331 -12.72 13.96 11.79
CA LEU A 331 -13.51 14.66 10.77
C LEU A 331 -13.67 13.84 9.49
N ARG A 332 -12.62 13.13 9.05
CA ARG A 332 -12.67 12.29 7.84
C ARG A 332 -13.71 11.19 7.98
N GLY A 333 -14.55 11.06 6.95
CA GLY A 333 -15.67 10.13 6.89
C GLY A 333 -16.92 10.60 7.65
N MET A 334 -16.83 11.56 8.57
CA MET A 334 -17.99 12.09 9.33
C MET A 334 -18.46 13.46 8.86
N LYS A 335 -17.52 14.35 8.55
CA LYS A 335 -17.79 15.73 8.11
C LYS A 335 -17.35 15.96 6.67
N VAL A 336 -16.26 15.30 6.27
CA VAL A 336 -15.75 15.35 4.89
C VAL A 336 -15.41 13.96 4.39
N ALA A 337 -15.81 13.64 3.15
CA ALA A 337 -15.49 12.40 2.47
C ALA A 337 -14.90 12.66 1.08
N LEU A 338 -14.15 11.68 0.56
CA LEU A 338 -13.51 11.72 -0.75
C LEU A 338 -13.99 10.53 -1.59
N ILE A 339 -14.42 10.83 -2.82
CA ILE A 339 -14.59 9.85 -3.89
C ILE A 339 -13.38 10.04 -4.83
N PRO A 340 -12.39 9.13 -4.82
CA PRO A 340 -11.15 9.31 -5.58
C PRO A 340 -11.30 8.98 -7.07
N GLN A 341 -10.43 9.55 -7.92
CA GLN A 341 -10.39 9.36 -9.37
C GLN A 341 -10.30 7.89 -9.81
N ALA A 342 -9.48 7.08 -9.13
CA ALA A 342 -9.36 5.65 -9.39
C ALA A 342 -10.29 4.82 -8.48
N ALA A 343 -11.54 5.24 -8.34
CA ALA A 343 -12.51 4.57 -7.47
C ALA A 343 -12.66 3.07 -7.76
N MET A 344 -12.52 2.62 -9.01
CA MET A 344 -12.53 1.19 -9.34
C MET A 344 -11.41 0.36 -8.66
N ASN A 345 -10.32 1.01 -8.24
CA ASN A 345 -9.21 0.41 -7.49
C ASN A 345 -9.27 0.71 -5.98
N ALA A 346 -10.27 1.45 -5.50
CA ALA A 346 -10.41 1.81 -4.10
C ALA A 346 -10.96 0.66 -3.24
N LEU A 347 -11.67 -0.30 -3.87
CA LEU A 347 -12.24 -1.44 -3.18
C LEU A 347 -11.21 -2.55 -2.95
N ASN A 348 -11.23 -3.15 -1.76
CA ASN A 348 -10.41 -4.31 -1.46
C ASN A 348 -10.96 -5.56 -2.16
N PRO A 349 -10.22 -6.20 -3.09
CA PRO A 349 -10.73 -7.29 -3.92
C PRO A 349 -11.04 -8.58 -3.15
N VAL A 350 -10.50 -8.74 -1.93
CA VAL A 350 -10.69 -9.93 -1.09
C VAL A 350 -11.76 -9.75 -0.01
N LEU A 351 -12.42 -8.60 0.04
CA LEU A 351 -13.52 -8.32 0.97
C LEU A 351 -14.83 -8.12 0.20
N SER A 352 -15.93 -8.62 0.74
CA SER A 352 -17.25 -8.36 0.13
C SER A 352 -17.65 -6.89 0.29
N VAL A 353 -18.54 -6.42 -0.59
CA VAL A 353 -19.09 -5.06 -0.54
C VAL A 353 -19.63 -4.73 0.85
N ARG A 354 -20.41 -5.64 1.44
CA ARG A 354 -21.01 -5.48 2.76
C ARG A 354 -19.97 -5.36 3.86
N GLN A 355 -18.90 -6.14 3.81
CA GLN A 355 -17.82 -6.05 4.81
C GLN A 355 -17.16 -4.67 4.78
N GLN A 356 -16.88 -4.16 3.58
CA GLN A 356 -16.22 -2.86 3.41
C GLN A 356 -17.14 -1.70 3.84
N LEU A 357 -18.44 -1.78 3.57
CA LEU A 357 -19.43 -0.79 4.04
C LEU A 357 -19.63 -0.84 5.56
N ILE A 358 -19.63 -2.04 6.16
CA ILE A 358 -19.66 -2.19 7.63
C ILE A 358 -18.40 -1.61 8.26
N GLU A 359 -17.23 -1.84 7.68
CA GLU A 359 -15.96 -1.25 8.14
C GLU A 359 -16.04 0.28 8.13
N ALA A 360 -16.57 0.88 7.07
CA ALA A 360 -16.74 2.33 6.97
C ALA A 360 -17.66 2.90 8.06
N ILE A 361 -18.75 2.19 8.42
CA ILE A 361 -19.64 2.59 9.53
C ILE A 361 -18.94 2.41 10.88
N THR A 362 -18.39 1.23 11.12
CA THR A 362 -17.81 0.85 12.42
C THR A 362 -16.54 1.61 12.77
N ALA A 363 -15.87 2.21 11.77
CA ALA A 363 -14.78 3.15 11.99
C ALA A 363 -15.19 4.39 12.80
N LYS A 364 -16.50 4.70 12.87
CA LYS A 364 -17.05 5.91 13.52
C LYS A 364 -18.17 5.64 14.51
N HIS A 365 -19.00 4.65 14.24
CA HIS A 365 -20.17 4.35 15.04
C HIS A 365 -20.06 2.96 15.70
N LYS A 366 -20.52 2.85 16.94
CA LYS A 366 -20.68 1.56 17.62
C LYS A 366 -22.13 1.13 17.48
N LEU A 367 -22.45 0.42 16.39
CA LEU A 367 -23.80 -0.06 16.11
C LEU A 367 -23.89 -1.58 16.29
N GLY A 368 -25.09 -2.07 16.61
CA GLY A 368 -25.37 -3.49 16.69
C GLY A 368 -25.35 -4.16 15.31
N LYS A 369 -25.16 -5.48 15.27
CA LYS A 369 -25.07 -6.24 14.00
C LYS A 369 -26.31 -6.03 13.11
N VAL A 370 -27.51 -6.02 13.68
CA VAL A 370 -28.77 -5.85 12.93
C VAL A 370 -28.84 -4.46 12.28
N GLU A 371 -28.51 -3.42 13.06
CA GLU A 371 -28.51 -2.03 12.60
C GLU A 371 -27.48 -1.79 11.50
N LEU A 372 -26.28 -2.38 11.62
CA LEU A 372 -25.27 -2.35 10.56
C LEU A 372 -25.79 -2.96 9.25
N GLN A 373 -26.48 -4.10 9.32
CA GLN A 373 -27.04 -4.74 8.11
C GLN A 373 -28.10 -3.86 7.47
N GLN A 374 -28.97 -3.25 8.27
CA GLN A 374 -30.02 -2.37 7.79
C GLN A 374 -29.45 -1.12 7.12
N ARG A 375 -28.47 -0.46 7.76
CA ARG A 375 -27.83 0.74 7.21
C ARG A 375 -27.09 0.45 5.90
N VAL A 376 -26.41 -0.70 5.80
CA VAL A 376 -25.78 -1.13 4.54
C VAL A 376 -26.82 -1.39 3.44
N ASN A 377 -27.92 -2.09 3.76
CA ASN A 377 -28.95 -2.39 2.77
C ASN A 377 -29.62 -1.11 2.25
N GLN A 378 -29.96 -0.19 3.17
CA GLN A 378 -30.48 1.13 2.83
C GLN A 378 -29.49 1.87 1.93
N MET A 379 -28.20 1.90 2.29
CA MET A 379 -27.20 2.61 1.50
C MET A 379 -27.01 2.01 0.09
N LEU A 380 -27.05 0.69 -0.04
CA LEU A 380 -26.99 0.02 -1.34
C LEU A 380 -28.20 0.40 -2.21
N GLU A 381 -29.40 0.37 -1.65
CA GLU A 381 -30.62 0.78 -2.35
C GLU A 381 -30.56 2.26 -2.75
N GLN A 382 -30.04 3.12 -1.87
CA GLN A 382 -29.82 4.53 -2.14
C GLN A 382 -28.90 4.81 -3.33
N VAL A 383 -27.91 3.95 -3.59
CA VAL A 383 -27.03 4.02 -4.78
C VAL A 383 -27.55 3.21 -5.98
N GLY A 384 -28.77 2.69 -5.89
CA GLY A 384 -29.41 1.90 -6.93
C GLY A 384 -28.83 0.49 -7.10
N LEU A 385 -28.31 -0.10 -6.03
CA LEU A 385 -27.85 -1.49 -5.99
C LEU A 385 -28.77 -2.33 -5.10
N ALA A 386 -29.29 -3.42 -5.64
CA ALA A 386 -30.06 -4.38 -4.86
C ALA A 386 -29.21 -4.98 -3.71
N ALA A 387 -29.84 -5.24 -2.55
CA ALA A 387 -29.15 -5.74 -1.35
C ALA A 387 -28.36 -7.04 -1.56
N LYS A 388 -28.73 -7.85 -2.57
CA LYS A 388 -28.00 -9.07 -2.98
C LYS A 388 -26.55 -8.77 -3.37
N TRP A 389 -26.26 -7.59 -3.91
CA TRP A 389 -24.90 -7.20 -4.29
C TRP A 389 -24.00 -6.92 -3.09
N GLY A 390 -24.56 -6.85 -1.87
CA GLY A 390 -23.77 -6.73 -0.65
C GLY A 390 -22.86 -7.94 -0.39
N SER A 391 -23.26 -9.16 -0.79
CA SER A 391 -22.42 -10.35 -0.64
C SER A 391 -21.37 -10.51 -1.74
N ALA A 392 -21.48 -9.73 -2.82
CA ALA A 392 -20.56 -9.82 -3.94
C ALA A 392 -19.19 -9.22 -3.57
N TYR A 393 -18.15 -9.70 -4.24
CA TYR A 393 -16.81 -9.16 -4.24
C TYR A 393 -16.64 -8.13 -5.36
N PRO A 394 -15.67 -7.20 -5.27
CA PRO A 394 -15.48 -6.17 -6.29
C PRO A 394 -15.31 -6.73 -7.70
N HIS A 395 -14.61 -7.85 -7.86
CA HIS A 395 -14.37 -8.47 -9.16
C HIS A 395 -15.65 -9.00 -9.85
N GLU A 396 -16.72 -9.22 -9.10
CA GLU A 396 -18.03 -9.69 -9.59
C GLU A 396 -18.95 -8.54 -10.04
N LEU A 397 -18.54 -7.29 -9.84
CA LEU A 397 -19.30 -6.08 -10.17
C LEU A 397 -18.82 -5.43 -11.47
N SER A 398 -19.75 -4.86 -12.23
CA SER A 398 -19.43 -3.98 -13.37
C SER A 398 -18.76 -2.67 -12.90
N GLY A 399 -18.12 -1.93 -13.80
CA GLY A 399 -17.44 -0.67 -13.45
C GLY A 399 -18.37 0.35 -12.79
N GLY A 400 -19.57 0.55 -13.34
CA GLY A 400 -20.58 1.44 -12.75
C GLY A 400 -21.08 0.96 -11.39
N MET A 401 -21.21 -0.36 -11.18
CA MET A 401 -21.59 -0.92 -9.88
C MET A 401 -20.50 -0.72 -8.84
N ARG A 402 -19.22 -0.92 -9.19
CA ARG A 402 -18.08 -0.60 -8.30
C ARG A 402 -18.08 0.88 -7.93
N GLN A 403 -18.35 1.76 -8.90
CA GLN A 403 -18.43 3.19 -8.64
C GLN A 403 -19.54 3.52 -7.63
N ARG A 404 -20.74 2.94 -7.81
CA ARG A 404 -21.85 3.08 -6.86
C ARG A 404 -21.49 2.58 -5.46
N VAL A 405 -20.71 1.50 -5.33
CA VAL A 405 -20.21 1.03 -4.03
C VAL A 405 -19.23 2.02 -3.40
N VAL A 406 -18.32 2.62 -4.17
CA VAL A 406 -17.39 3.63 -3.64
C VAL A 406 -18.15 4.89 -3.19
N ILE A 407 -19.14 5.32 -3.96
CA ILE A 407 -20.06 6.41 -3.58
C ILE A 407 -20.78 6.04 -2.28
N ALA A 408 -21.29 4.80 -2.17
CA ALA A 408 -21.93 4.31 -0.96
C ALA A 408 -20.99 4.39 0.24
N MET A 409 -19.74 3.95 0.10
CA MET A 409 -18.73 3.97 1.15
C MET A 409 -18.40 5.39 1.62
N ALA A 410 -18.30 6.34 0.70
CA ALA A 410 -18.02 7.74 1.02
C ALA A 410 -19.19 8.41 1.77
N LEU A 411 -20.42 8.00 1.48
CA LEU A 411 -21.65 8.65 1.95
C LEU A 411 -22.32 7.94 3.13
N ILE A 412 -21.90 6.72 3.50
CA ILE A 412 -22.61 5.88 4.48
C ILE A 412 -22.72 6.51 5.88
N ASN A 413 -21.79 7.42 6.20
CA ASN A 413 -21.73 8.17 7.44
C ASN A 413 -22.28 9.60 7.31
N GLU A 414 -22.95 9.90 6.19
CA GLU A 414 -23.65 11.16 5.91
C GLU A 414 -22.78 12.42 6.13
N PRO A 415 -21.65 12.54 5.40
CA PRO A 415 -20.76 13.68 5.55
C PRO A 415 -21.41 14.99 5.09
N THR A 416 -21.04 16.10 5.74
CA THR A 416 -21.51 17.45 5.37
C THR A 416 -20.93 17.92 4.03
N LEU A 417 -19.69 17.52 3.72
CA LEU A 417 -18.97 17.83 2.48
C LEU A 417 -18.48 16.55 1.79
N VAL A 418 -18.68 16.49 0.48
CA VAL A 418 -18.13 15.42 -0.37
C VAL A 418 -17.24 16.02 -1.44
N ILE A 419 -16.02 15.52 -1.55
CA ILE A 419 -15.09 15.86 -2.62
C ILE A 419 -15.11 14.70 -3.61
N ALA A 420 -15.58 14.94 -4.81
CA ALA A 420 -15.59 13.96 -5.88
C ALA A 420 -14.51 14.32 -6.91
N ASP A 421 -13.39 13.61 -6.88
CA ASP A 421 -12.27 13.82 -7.80
C ASP A 421 -12.42 12.91 -9.00
N GLU A 422 -12.85 13.45 -10.14
CA GLU A 422 -13.05 12.70 -11.39
C GLU A 422 -13.84 11.38 -11.22
N PRO A 423 -15.03 11.41 -10.61
CA PRO A 423 -15.76 10.20 -10.19
C PRO A 423 -16.33 9.39 -11.37
N THR A 424 -16.21 9.87 -12.60
CA THR A 424 -16.74 9.25 -13.81
C THR A 424 -15.65 8.80 -14.79
N THR A 425 -14.36 9.06 -14.48
CA THR A 425 -13.25 8.70 -15.36
C THR A 425 -13.14 7.18 -15.54
N GLY A 426 -12.96 6.74 -16.79
CA GLY A 426 -12.84 5.32 -17.14
C GLY A 426 -14.17 4.55 -17.21
N LEU A 427 -15.32 5.24 -17.11
CA LEU A 427 -16.64 4.65 -17.32
C LEU A 427 -17.20 5.02 -18.71
N ASP A 428 -18.07 4.16 -19.24
CA ASP A 428 -18.85 4.43 -20.45
C ASP A 428 -19.75 5.67 -20.28
N ILE A 429 -19.93 6.45 -21.35
CA ILE A 429 -20.64 7.74 -21.34
C ILE A 429 -22.04 7.61 -20.71
N MET A 430 -22.79 6.55 -21.01
CA MET A 430 -24.13 6.37 -20.44
C MET A 430 -24.07 6.15 -18.93
N VAL A 431 -23.09 5.39 -18.46
CA VAL A 431 -22.86 5.15 -17.03
C VAL A 431 -22.42 6.44 -16.33
N GLN A 432 -21.60 7.28 -16.97
CA GLN A 432 -21.20 8.57 -16.40
C GLN A 432 -22.43 9.45 -16.10
N ILE A 433 -23.36 9.55 -17.06
CA ILE A 433 -24.60 10.32 -16.91
C ILE A 433 -25.44 9.77 -15.74
N GLU A 434 -25.57 8.45 -15.63
CA GLU A 434 -26.28 7.83 -14.51
C GLU A 434 -25.64 8.15 -13.15
N ILE A 435 -24.32 8.06 -13.06
CA ILE A 435 -23.58 8.34 -11.82
C ILE A 435 -23.72 9.82 -11.43
N MET A 436 -23.69 10.74 -12.39
CA MET A 436 -23.92 12.16 -12.11
C MET A 436 -25.33 12.44 -11.60
N LYS A 437 -26.35 11.86 -12.26
CA LYS A 437 -27.75 11.97 -11.80
C LYS A 437 -27.91 11.42 -10.39
N LEU A 438 -27.27 10.27 -10.12
CA LEU A 438 -27.25 9.67 -8.79
C LEU A 438 -26.62 10.61 -7.75
N LEU A 439 -25.46 11.21 -8.04
CA LEU A 439 -24.78 12.13 -7.13
C LEU A 439 -25.61 13.40 -6.87
N LYS A 440 -26.24 14.01 -7.88
CA LYS A 440 -27.14 15.17 -7.66
C LYS A 440 -28.38 14.77 -6.85
N GLY A 441 -28.93 13.58 -7.08
CA GLY A 441 -30.06 13.04 -6.31
C GLY A 441 -29.69 12.83 -4.84
N LEU A 442 -28.54 12.20 -4.57
CA LEU A 442 -28.01 11.99 -3.23
C LEU A 442 -27.71 13.32 -2.54
N GLN A 443 -27.14 14.27 -3.27
CA GLN A 443 -26.85 15.62 -2.81
C GLN A 443 -28.11 16.31 -2.27
N LYS A 444 -29.19 16.33 -3.06
CA LYS A 444 -30.48 16.90 -2.65
C LYS A 444 -31.12 16.16 -1.49
N ARG A 445 -31.12 14.82 -1.52
CA ARG A 445 -31.80 14.01 -0.50
C ARG A 445 -31.11 14.07 0.87
N LEU A 446 -29.77 14.10 0.88
CA LEU A 446 -28.97 14.09 2.10
C LEU A 446 -28.56 15.50 2.56
N GLY A 447 -28.89 16.55 1.79
CA GLY A 447 -28.55 17.93 2.12
C GLY A 447 -27.05 18.22 2.21
N LEU A 448 -26.23 17.42 1.52
CA LEU A 448 -24.77 17.55 1.54
C LEU A 448 -24.27 18.60 0.55
N SER A 449 -23.09 19.14 0.83
CA SER A 449 -22.38 20.08 -0.05
C SER A 449 -21.32 19.30 -0.83
N MET A 450 -21.01 19.73 -2.05
CA MET A 450 -20.13 18.95 -2.92
C MET A 450 -19.10 19.82 -3.64
N VAL A 451 -17.85 19.36 -3.64
CA VAL A 451 -16.82 19.82 -4.57
C VAL A 451 -16.67 18.74 -5.62
N PHE A 452 -17.03 19.04 -6.86
CA PHE A 452 -16.93 18.09 -7.97
C PHE A 452 -15.81 18.53 -8.90
N ILE A 453 -14.80 17.69 -9.08
CA ILE A 453 -13.65 17.97 -9.94
C ILE A 453 -13.78 17.15 -11.22
N SER A 454 -13.61 17.82 -12.36
CA SER A 454 -13.58 17.19 -13.67
C SER A 454 -12.68 17.96 -14.62
N HIS A 455 -12.23 17.30 -15.68
CA HIS A 455 -11.68 17.97 -16.86
C HIS A 455 -12.73 18.20 -17.96
N ASP A 456 -13.91 17.59 -17.83
CA ASP A 456 -15.04 17.74 -18.75
C ASP A 456 -15.98 18.86 -18.25
N LEU A 457 -15.96 19.99 -18.97
CA LEU A 457 -16.78 21.16 -18.67
C LEU A 457 -18.28 20.92 -18.92
N PRO A 458 -18.73 20.32 -20.04
CA PRO A 458 -20.13 19.92 -20.24
C PRO A 458 -20.73 19.14 -19.08
N VAL A 459 -19.99 18.17 -18.55
CA VAL A 459 -20.39 17.36 -17.38
C VAL A 459 -20.65 18.24 -16.15
N ILE A 460 -19.76 19.21 -15.90
CA ILE A 460 -19.88 20.09 -14.74
C ILE A 460 -21.01 21.09 -14.89
N LEU A 461 -21.24 21.62 -16.09
CA LEU A 461 -22.31 22.59 -16.36
C LEU A 461 -23.69 22.04 -16.00
N GLY A 462 -23.94 20.75 -16.26
CA GLY A 462 -25.20 20.09 -15.94
C GLY A 462 -25.41 19.76 -14.45
N LEU A 463 -24.38 19.90 -13.61
CA LEU A 463 -24.38 19.42 -12.24
C LEU A 463 -24.13 20.53 -11.19
N ALA A 464 -23.17 21.39 -11.46
CA ALA A 464 -22.68 22.39 -10.52
C ALA A 464 -23.57 23.64 -10.49
N ASP A 465 -23.69 24.23 -9.32
CA ASP A 465 -24.37 25.51 -9.13
C ASP A 465 -23.39 26.67 -9.41
N ARG A 466 -22.11 26.49 -9.05
CA ARG A 466 -21.01 27.42 -9.33
C ARG A 466 -19.78 26.68 -9.87
N ILE A 467 -19.06 27.31 -10.80
CA ILE A 467 -17.89 26.74 -11.46
C ILE A 467 -16.65 27.57 -11.15
N VAL A 468 -15.57 26.89 -10.80
CA VAL A 468 -14.22 27.42 -10.57
C VAL A 468 -13.32 26.84 -11.65
N ILE A 469 -12.70 27.71 -12.45
CA ILE A 469 -11.82 27.29 -13.53
C ILE A 469 -10.37 27.47 -13.08
N MET A 470 -9.62 26.39 -13.14
CA MET A 470 -8.21 26.32 -12.77
C MET A 470 -7.32 26.15 -13.99
N LYS A 471 -6.24 26.92 -14.04
CA LYS A 471 -5.18 26.78 -15.04
C LYS A 471 -3.82 26.96 -14.35
N GLN A 472 -2.88 26.05 -14.62
CA GLN A 472 -1.49 26.16 -14.13
C GLN A 472 -1.37 26.42 -12.61
N GLY A 473 -2.28 25.83 -11.82
CA GLY A 473 -2.25 25.96 -10.36
C GLY A 473 -2.97 27.17 -9.79
N GLU A 474 -3.59 28.02 -10.63
CA GLU A 474 -4.30 29.23 -10.21
C GLU A 474 -5.77 29.16 -10.61
N ILE A 475 -6.64 29.84 -9.85
CA ILE A 475 -8.03 30.07 -10.26
C ILE A 475 -8.02 31.24 -11.23
N VAL A 476 -8.48 31.00 -12.45
CA VAL A 476 -8.56 32.02 -13.50
C VAL A 476 -9.97 32.58 -13.70
N ASP A 477 -10.98 31.88 -13.20
CA ASP A 477 -12.38 32.30 -13.31
C ASP A 477 -13.25 31.63 -12.24
N GLN A 478 -14.28 32.33 -11.77
CA GLN A 478 -15.25 31.79 -10.82
C GLN A 478 -16.63 32.44 -11.03
N VAL A 479 -17.59 31.66 -11.53
CA VAL A 479 -18.89 32.18 -11.96
C VAL A 479 -19.99 31.15 -11.66
N ALA A 480 -21.22 31.61 -11.43
CA ALA A 480 -22.38 30.73 -11.42
C ALA A 480 -22.46 29.92 -12.73
N SER A 481 -22.84 28.64 -12.64
CA SER A 481 -22.85 27.73 -13.80
C SER A 481 -23.70 28.26 -14.96
N ALA A 482 -24.87 28.82 -14.65
CA ALA A 482 -25.79 29.41 -15.63
C ALA A 482 -25.21 30.63 -16.36
N ASP A 483 -24.35 31.39 -15.70
CA ASP A 483 -23.81 32.65 -16.23
C ASP A 483 -22.46 32.46 -16.92
N LEU A 484 -21.83 31.29 -16.82
CA LEU A 484 -20.47 31.05 -17.33
C LEU A 484 -20.31 31.41 -18.82
N ALA A 485 -21.32 31.09 -19.63
CA ALA A 485 -21.30 31.37 -21.07
C ALA A 485 -21.37 32.87 -21.41
N ILE A 486 -21.96 33.67 -20.53
CA ILE A 486 -22.27 35.09 -20.79
C ILE A 486 -21.28 35.99 -20.04
N ALA A 487 -21.08 35.73 -18.75
CA ALA A 487 -20.33 36.57 -17.82
C ALA A 487 -18.81 36.36 -17.87
N SER A 488 -18.32 35.20 -18.31
CA SER A 488 -16.88 34.94 -18.33
C SER A 488 -16.15 35.82 -19.36
N THR A 489 -15.16 36.58 -18.90
CA THR A 489 -14.28 37.40 -19.76
C THR A 489 -12.90 36.78 -19.96
N HIS A 490 -12.56 35.73 -19.20
CA HIS A 490 -11.21 35.17 -19.24
C HIS A 490 -10.97 34.36 -20.54
N PRO A 491 -9.89 34.61 -21.30
CA PRO A 491 -9.66 33.96 -22.60
C PRO A 491 -9.58 32.44 -22.54
N TYR A 492 -9.07 31.88 -21.44
CA TYR A 492 -9.02 30.42 -21.25
C TYR A 492 -10.41 29.81 -21.11
N THR A 493 -11.28 30.44 -20.32
CA THR A 493 -12.66 29.99 -20.12
C THR A 493 -13.43 30.03 -21.44
N ARG A 494 -13.26 31.10 -22.22
CA ARG A 494 -13.86 31.21 -23.56
C ARG A 494 -13.42 30.08 -24.49
N ARG A 495 -12.12 29.77 -24.53
CA ARG A 495 -11.60 28.62 -25.31
C ARG A 495 -12.18 27.28 -24.86
N LEU A 496 -12.30 27.06 -23.55
CA LEU A 496 -12.95 25.84 -23.03
C LEU A 496 -14.42 25.77 -23.46
N MET A 497 -15.16 26.88 -23.39
CA MET A 497 -16.56 26.94 -23.84
C MET A 497 -16.70 26.73 -25.34
N ASP A 498 -15.80 27.30 -26.15
CA ASP A 498 -15.81 27.15 -27.61
C ASP A 498 -15.43 25.74 -28.06
N SER A 499 -14.71 24.98 -27.21
CA SER A 499 -14.40 23.57 -27.47
C SER A 499 -15.59 22.63 -27.29
N ILE A 500 -16.68 23.10 -26.68
CA ILE A 500 -17.90 22.28 -26.49
C ILE A 500 -18.60 22.11 -27.84
N PRO A 501 -18.82 20.87 -28.31
CA PRO A 501 -19.51 20.62 -29.57
C PRO A 501 -20.92 21.21 -29.53
N ARG A 502 -21.21 22.17 -30.42
CA ARG A 502 -22.58 22.65 -30.63
C ARG A 502 -23.26 21.68 -31.59
N LEU A 503 -24.27 20.95 -31.11
CA LEU A 503 -25.18 20.23 -32.00
C LEU A 503 -25.93 21.27 -32.84
N LYS A 504 -25.44 21.53 -34.05
CA LYS A 504 -26.25 22.19 -35.07
C LYS A 504 -27.34 21.19 -35.45
N ILE A 505 -28.53 21.39 -34.89
CA ILE A 505 -29.73 20.78 -35.47
C ILE A 505 -29.87 21.47 -36.82
N ASN A 506 -29.43 20.82 -37.90
CA ASN A 506 -29.83 21.24 -39.22
C ASN A 506 -31.34 21.11 -39.25
N GLU A 507 -32.06 22.24 -39.28
CA GLU A 507 -33.45 22.24 -39.70
C GLU A 507 -33.52 21.44 -41.00
N PRO A 508 -34.46 20.48 -41.13
CA PRO A 508 -34.60 19.73 -42.37
C PRO A 508 -34.81 20.75 -43.50
N GLN A 509 -33.83 20.85 -44.40
CA GLN A 509 -34.02 21.56 -45.66
C GLN A 509 -35.29 20.97 -46.29
N PRO A 510 -36.28 21.77 -46.70
CA PRO A 510 -37.45 21.24 -47.37
C PRO A 510 -36.96 20.45 -48.57
N ALA A 511 -37.20 19.14 -48.55
CA ALA A 511 -36.83 18.25 -49.63
C ALA A 511 -37.52 18.79 -50.89
N ASN A 512 -36.74 19.36 -51.79
CA ASN A 512 -37.20 19.78 -53.10
C ASN A 512 -37.37 18.50 -53.93
N ILE A 513 -38.44 17.75 -53.65
CA ILE A 513 -38.82 16.57 -54.39
C ILE A 513 -39.42 17.08 -55.70
N GLN A 514 -38.57 17.25 -56.71
CA GLN A 514 -39.06 17.34 -58.09
C GLN A 514 -39.64 15.96 -58.46
N PRO A 515 -40.90 15.89 -58.89
CA PRO A 515 -41.47 14.64 -59.37
C PRO A 515 -40.84 14.33 -60.73
N VAL A 516 -40.04 13.27 -60.79
CA VAL A 516 -39.60 12.70 -62.06
C VAL A 516 -40.76 11.85 -62.57
N TYR A 517 -41.64 12.47 -63.36
CA TYR A 517 -42.51 11.76 -64.30
C TYR A 517 -42.00 12.01 -65.74
N GLU A 518 -41.81 10.87 -66.42
CA GLU A 518 -42.13 10.61 -67.82
C GLU A 518 -41.20 11.02 -68.99
N HIS A 519 -40.97 9.97 -69.82
CA HIS A 519 -40.68 9.93 -71.27
C HIS A 519 -39.26 10.36 -71.70
N SER A 520 -38.51 9.58 -72.50
CA SER A 520 -38.83 8.58 -73.53
C SER A 520 -37.69 7.57 -73.69
#